data_AF-A0A7C1NU40-F1
#
_entry.id   AF-A0A7C1NU40-F1
#
_cell.length_a   1.000
_cell.length_b   1.000
_cell.length_c   1.000
_cell.angle_alpha   90.00
_cell.angle_beta   90.00
_cell.angle_gamma   90.00
#
_symmetry.space_group_name_H-M   'P 1'
#
loop_
_entity.id
_entity.type
_entity.pdbx_description
1 polymer ?
#
loop_
_entity_poly.entity_id
_entity_poly.type
_entity_poly.pdbx_seq_one_letter_code
_entity_poly.pdbx_strand_id
1 'polypeptide(L)' 'MKTTIDIPDNMLKELIRNTETSTKKDAVLTAISEYNRLKRMAQLTDLLGTFIDFMNKSELDKMREKG' A
#
# COMPACT_ATOMS: atom_id res chain seq x y z
N MET A 1 -12.75 -0.50 -14.85
CA MET A 1 -12.14 -0.69 -16.18
C MET A 1 -11.84 -2.16 -16.37
N LYS A 2 -12.09 -2.74 -17.54
CA LYS A 2 -11.74 -4.14 -17.85
C LYS A 2 -10.42 -4.12 -18.62
N THR A 3 -9.43 -4.85 -18.12
CA THR A 3 -8.10 -4.95 -18.73
C THR A 3 -7.77 -6.42 -18.92
N THR A 4 -7.15 -6.76 -20.04
CA THR A 4 -6.66 -8.10 -20.34
C THR A 4 -5.15 -8.10 -20.15
N ILE A 5 -4.64 -8.98 -19.30
CA ILE A 5 -3.22 -9.09 -18.96
C ILE A 5 -2.88 -10.57 -19.03
N ASP A 6 -1.77 -10.89 -19.69
CA ASP A 6 -1.28 -12.26 -19.76
C ASP A 6 -0.43 -12.56 -18.52
N ILE A 7 -0.81 -13.57 -17.76
CA ILE A 7 -0.16 -13.94 -16.49
C ILE A 7 0.18 -15.43 -16.57
N PRO A 8 1.45 -15.82 -16.35
CA PRO A 8 1.84 -17.22 -16.28
C PRO A 8 1.03 -18.00 -15.25
N ASP A 9 0.55 -19.20 -15.63
CA ASP A 9 -0.30 -20.04 -14.78
C ASP A 9 0.37 -20.43 -13.44
N ASN A 10 1.69 -20.61 -13.44
CA ASN A 10 2.45 -20.89 -12.24
C ASN A 10 2.39 -19.72 -11.25
N MET A 11 2.59 -18.49 -11.73
CA MET A 11 2.51 -17.28 -10.91
C MET A 11 1.10 -17.08 -10.34
N LEU A 12 0.07 -17.34 -11.14
CA LEU A 12 -1.32 -17.18 -10.70
C LEU A 12 -1.71 -18.21 -9.63
N LYS A 13 -1.24 -19.47 -9.77
CA LYS A 13 -1.44 -20.52 -8.75
C LYS A 13 -0.74 -20.18 -7.45
N GLU A 14 0.49 -19.69 -7.52
CA GLU A 14 1.23 -19.25 -6.35
C GLU A 14 0.54 -18.08 -5.66
N LEU A 15 0.05 -17.11 -6.44
CA LEU A 15 -0.68 -15.98 -5.91
C LEU A 15 -1.93 -16.43 -5.15
N ILE A 16 -2.76 -17.29 -5.75
CA ILE A 16 -3.96 -17.85 -5.13
C ILE A 16 -3.63 -18.58 -3.82
N ARG A 17 -2.53 -19.33 -3.80
CA ARG A 17 -2.06 -20.04 -2.59
C ARG A 17 -1.64 -19.06 -1.49
N ASN A 18 -0.96 -17.98 -1.85
CA ASN A 18 -0.46 -16.99 -0.90
C ASN A 18 -1.55 -16.03 -0.40
N THR A 19 -2.58 -15.77 -1.22
CA THR A 19 -3.70 -14.90 -0.85
C THR A 19 -4.86 -15.66 -0.20
N GLU A 20 -4.82 -17.00 -0.20
CA GLU A 20 -5.89 -17.88 0.30
C GLU A 20 -7.28 -17.61 -0.32
N THR A 21 -7.31 -17.02 -1.52
CA THR A 21 -8.55 -16.61 -2.18
C THR A 21 -9.04 -17.66 -3.15
N SER A 22 -10.35 -17.91 -3.19
CA SER A 22 -10.95 -18.91 -4.11
C SER A 22 -11.00 -18.46 -5.57
N THR A 23 -10.83 -17.16 -5.87
CA THR A 23 -10.98 -16.62 -7.23
C THR A 23 -9.71 -15.96 -7.76
N LYS A 24 -9.46 -16.14 -9.07
CA LYS A 24 -8.34 -15.49 -9.79
C LYS A 24 -8.39 -13.97 -9.69
N LYS A 25 -9.59 -13.38 -9.70
CA LYS A 25 -9.79 -11.93 -9.66
C LYS A 25 -9.44 -11.37 -8.29
N ASP A 26 -9.89 -12.01 -7.22
CA ASP A 26 -9.64 -11.53 -5.86
C ASP A 26 -8.16 -11.65 -5.50
N ALA A 27 -7.50 -12.74 -5.91
CA ALA A 27 -6.06 -12.90 -5.77
C ALA A 27 -5.28 -11.70 -6.37
N VAL A 28 -5.62 -11.31 -7.60
CA VAL A 28 -4.99 -10.18 -8.30
C VAL A 28 -5.31 -8.84 -7.64
N LEU A 29 -6.55 -8.63 -7.20
CA LEU A 29 -6.93 -7.41 -6.47
C LEU A 29 -6.16 -7.26 -5.16
N THR A 30 -6.02 -8.35 -4.40
CA THR A 30 -5.22 -8.38 -3.16
C THR A 30 -3.76 -8.06 -3.46
N ALA A 31 -3.18 -8.66 -4.50
CA ALA A 31 -1.79 -8.41 -4.90
C ALA A 31 -1.55 -6.92 -5.23
N ILE A 32 -2.45 -6.32 -6.01
CA ILE A 32 -2.35 -4.90 -6.39
C ILE A 32 -2.46 -3.99 -5.16
N SER A 33 -3.42 -4.28 -4.28
CA SER A 33 -3.62 -3.52 -3.05
C SER A 33 -2.37 -3.55 -2.16
N GLU A 34 -1.80 -4.74 -1.98
CA GLU A 34 -0.65 -4.95 -1.12
C GLU A 34 0.63 -4.33 -1.71
N TYR A 35 0.86 -4.49 -3.01
CA TYR A 35 1.96 -3.81 -3.69
C TYR A 35 1.90 -2.29 -3.52
N ASN A 36 0.73 -1.70 -3.71
CA ASN A 36 0.54 -0.26 -3.52
C ASN A 36 0.73 0.16 -2.06
N ARG A 37 0.31 -0.67 -1.09
CA ARG A 37 0.55 -0.43 0.34
C ARG A 37 2.04 -0.38 0.65
N LEU A 38 2.80 -1.37 0.17
CA LEU A 38 4.25 -1.44 0.35
C LEU A 38 4.96 -0.25 -0.31
N LYS A 39 4.55 0.15 -1.51
CA LYS A 39 5.10 1.34 -2.18
C LYS A 39 4.82 2.63 -1.42
N ARG A 40 3.62 2.81 -0.87
CA ARG A 40 3.33 3.96 0.01
C ARG A 40 4.21 3.96 1.26
N MET A 41 4.41 2.81 1.90
CA MET A 41 5.30 2.71 3.06
C MET A 41 6.74 3.06 2.68
N ALA A 42 7.25 2.56 1.55
CA ALA A 42 8.58 2.88 1.07
C ALA A 42 8.75 4.40 0.81
N GLN A 43 7.75 5.04 0.21
CA GLN A 43 7.78 6.49 0.00
C GLN A 43 7.78 7.27 1.33
N LEU A 44 7.05 6.81 2.34
CA LEU A 44 7.08 7.43 3.67
C LEU A 44 8.43 7.24 4.35
N THR A 45 9.07 6.07 4.17
CA THR A 45 10.41 5.83 4.73
C THR A 45 11.47 6.68 4.04
N ASP A 46 11.34 6.95 2.74
CA ASP A 46 12.26 7.84 2.02
C ASP A 46 12.19 9.29 2.52
N LEU A 47 11.07 9.70 3.12
CA LEU A 47 10.90 11.01 3.76
C LEU A 47 11.46 11.06 5.18
N LEU A 48 11.79 9.91 5.80
CA LEU A 48 12.36 9.90 7.14
C LEU A 48 13.75 10.56 7.12
N GLY A 49 13.94 11.58 7.95
CA GLY A 49 15.19 12.35 8.02
C GLY A 49 15.29 13.52 7.03
N THR A 50 14.32 13.69 6.12
CA THR A 50 14.25 14.89 5.26
C THR A 50 13.44 16.04 5.88
N PHE A 51 12.79 15.81 7.02
CA PHE A 51 12.02 16.83 7.72
C PHE A 51 12.97 17.85 8.35
N ILE A 52 12.99 19.07 7.80
CA ILE A 52 13.80 20.19 8.29
C ILE A 52 13.21 20.76 9.59
N ASP A 53 11.89 20.70 9.71
CA ASP A 53 11.09 21.13 10.86
C ASP A 53 9.92 20.15 10.99
N PHE A 54 9.71 19.64 12.20
CA PHE A 54 8.53 18.86 12.55
C PHE A 54 7.89 19.50 13.76
N MET A 55 6.57 19.64 13.71
CA MET A 55 5.85 20.33 14.77
C MET A 55 6.10 19.71 16.14
N ASN A 56 6.38 20.55 17.13
CA ASN A 56 6.50 20.09 18.50
C ASN A 56 5.09 19.85 19.10
N LYS A 57 5.05 19.20 20.27
CA LYS A 57 3.78 18.88 20.94
C LYS A 57 2.86 20.09 21.13
N SER A 58 3.41 21.26 21.47
CA SER A 58 2.63 22.47 21.70
C SER A 58 2.00 23.01 20.41
N GLU A 59 2.69 22.88 19.27
CA GLU A 59 2.16 23.24 17.96
C GLU A 59 1.05 22.28 17.51
N LEU A 60 1.18 20.99 17.83
CA LEU A 60 0.16 19.99 17.51
C LEU A 60 -1.13 20.21 18.29
N ASP A 61 -1.02 20.51 19.59
CA ASP A 61 -2.17 20.79 20.43
C ASP A 61 -2.94 22.03 19.92
N LYS A 62 -2.22 23.10 19.54
CA LYS A 62 -2.82 24.31 18.92
C LYS A 62 -3.52 24.04 17.59
N MET A 63 -3.01 23.12 16.77
CA MET A 63 -3.64 22.76 15.49
C MET A 63 -4.91 21.94 15.70
N ARG A 64 -4.96 21.09 16.72
CA ARG A 64 -6.15 20.28 17.07
C ARG A 64 -7.27 21.10 17.71
N GLU A 65 -6.94 22.13 18.46
CA GLU A 65 -7.93 23.05 19.05
C GLU A 65 -8.60 23.98 18.01
N LYS A 66 -8.01 24.12 16.83
CA LYS A 66 -8.51 24.98 15.74
C LYS A 66 -9.32 24.24 14.66
N GLY A 67 -9.45 22.91 14.75
CA GLY A 67 -10.25 22.08 13.84
C GLY A 67 -11.54 21.62 14.48
#